data_AF-A0A1W6YR16-F1
#
_entry.id   AF-A0A1W6YR16-F1
#
_cell.length_a   1.000
_cell.length_b   1.000
_cell.length_c   1.000
_cell.angle_alpha   90.00
_cell.angle_beta   90.00
_cell.angle_gamma   90.00
#
_symmetry.space_group_name_H-M   'P 1'
#
loop_
_entity.id
_entity.type
_entity.pdbx_description
1 polymer ?
#
loop_
_entity_poly.entity_id
_entity_poly.type
_entity_poly.pdbx_seq_one_letter_code
_entity_poly.pdbx_strand_id
1 'polypeptide(L)'
;MDFAILYTWTKILHVTAAFVFVAGISVVSLMLIADPPDAPDAAGAAARTLRWHRVLATPAMILTWILGIALAVQGHWLGDGWLHGKLALVVLLSAIHGIQARTLRRRAAGRHAAMWRITPLVVAMAVIAILALVVVKPF
;
A
#
# COMPACT_ATOMS: atom_id res chain seq x y z
N MET A 1 13.38 -16.26 -23.25
CA MET A 1 11.95 -15.93 -23.10
C MET A 1 11.67 -14.70 -23.94
N ASP A 2 10.57 -14.68 -24.69
CA ASP A 2 10.16 -13.51 -25.47
C ASP A 2 9.90 -12.30 -24.55
N PHE A 3 10.38 -11.12 -24.93
CA PHE A 3 10.24 -9.87 -24.17
C PHE A 3 8.77 -9.55 -23.89
N ALA A 4 7.87 -9.82 -24.85
CA ALA A 4 6.44 -9.60 -24.70
C ALA A 4 5.81 -10.47 -23.59
N ILE A 5 6.29 -11.71 -23.45
CA ILE A 5 5.84 -12.62 -22.39
C ILE A 5 6.30 -12.09 -21.03
N LEU A 6 7.57 -11.69 -20.91
CA LEU A 6 8.11 -11.16 -19.65
C LEU A 6 7.40 -9.88 -19.21
N TYR A 7 7.12 -8.96 -20.13
CA TYR A 7 6.40 -7.73 -19.85
C TYR A 7 4.98 -8.01 -19.32
N THR A 8 4.26 -8.92 -19.97
CA THR A 8 2.89 -9.28 -19.58
C THR A 8 2.84 -9.90 -18.18
N TRP A 9 3.76 -10.83 -17.88
CA TRP A 9 3.86 -11.41 -16.54
C TRP A 9 4.26 -10.38 -15.48
N THR A 10 5.21 -9.50 -15.80
CA THR A 10 5.61 -8.40 -14.90
C THR A 10 4.41 -7.51 -14.58
N LYS A 11 3.58 -7.19 -15.58
CA LYS A 11 2.35 -6.41 -15.41
C LYS A 11 1.34 -7.11 -14.52
N ILE A 12 1.09 -8.40 -14.74
CA ILE A 12 0.19 -9.21 -13.90
C ILE A 12 0.67 -9.20 -12.45
N LEU A 13 1.95 -9.51 -12.23
CA LEU A 13 2.53 -9.56 -10.89
C LEU A 13 2.49 -8.19 -10.20
N HIS A 14 2.76 -7.09 -10.92
CA HIS A 14 2.70 -5.73 -10.37
C HIS A 14 1.29 -5.37 -9.91
N VAL A 15 0.29 -5.61 -10.76
CA VAL A 15 -1.11 -5.29 -10.44
C VAL A 15 -1.60 -6.11 -9.25
N THR A 16 -1.26 -7.40 -9.21
CA THR A 16 -1.58 -8.28 -8.07
C THR A 16 -0.92 -7.79 -6.78
N ALA A 17 0.37 -7.46 -6.82
CA ALA A 17 1.08 -6.93 -5.66
C ALA A 17 0.47 -5.61 -5.18
N ALA A 18 0.14 -4.69 -6.10
CA ALA A 18 -0.48 -3.41 -5.79
C ALA A 18 -1.87 -3.60 -5.15
N PHE A 19 -2.67 -4.53 -5.68
CA PHE A 19 -3.98 -4.86 -5.11
C PHE A 19 -3.87 -5.41 -3.69
N VAL A 20 -3.00 -6.40 -3.46
CA VAL A 20 -2.76 -6.97 -2.12
C VAL A 20 -2.25 -5.90 -1.15
N PHE A 21 -1.36 -5.02 -1.61
CA PHE A 21 -0.85 -3.91 -0.81
C PHE A 21 -1.97 -2.95 -0.38
N VAL A 22 -2.77 -2.46 -1.33
CA VAL A 22 -3.89 -1.55 -1.09
C VAL A 22 -4.96 -2.18 -0.18
N ALA A 23 -5.32 -3.44 -0.44
CA ALA A 23 -6.26 -4.18 0.39
C ALA A 23 -5.72 -4.31 1.83
N GLY A 24 -4.43 -4.68 1.98
CA GLY A 24 -3.78 -4.83 3.27
C GLY A 24 -3.78 -3.55 4.11
N ILE A 25 -3.40 -2.41 3.53
CA ILE A 25 -3.43 -1.12 4.25
C ILE A 25 -4.85 -0.62 4.54
N SER A 26 -5.83 -0.96 3.71
CA SER A 26 -7.23 -0.60 3.95
C SER A 26 -7.81 -1.39 5.13
N VAL A 27 -7.58 -2.71 5.16
CA VAL A 27 -8.01 -3.59 6.25
C VAL A 27 -7.36 -3.19 7.58
N VAL A 28 -6.05 -2.95 7.59
CA VAL A 28 -5.35 -2.55 8.82
C VAL A 28 -5.83 -1.18 9.31
N SER A 29 -6.15 -0.25 8.40
CA SER A 29 -6.73 1.03 8.78
C SER A 29 -8.09 0.85 9.47
N LEU A 30 -8.96 -0.01 8.91
CA LEU A 30 -10.26 -0.32 9.51
C LEU A 30 -10.10 -0.97 10.88
N MET A 31 -9.20 -1.94 11.04
CA MET A 31 -8.91 -2.58 12.32
C MET A 31 -8.43 -1.56 13.37
N LEU A 32 -7.50 -0.67 13.00
CA LEU A 32 -7.00 0.36 13.92
C LEU A 32 -8.07 1.39 14.33
N ILE A 33 -9.08 1.61 13.49
CA ILE A 33 -10.21 2.52 13.77
C ILE A 33 -11.29 1.81 14.60
N ALA A 34 -11.59 0.55 14.29
CA ALA A 34 -12.64 -0.23 14.93
C ALA A 34 -12.24 -0.73 16.32
N ASP A 35 -10.96 -1.08 16.52
CA ASP A 35 -10.46 -1.55 17.81
C ASP A 35 -9.99 -0.38 18.67
N PRO A 36 -10.70 -0.04 19.76
CA PRO A 36 -10.30 1.05 20.63
C PRO A 36 -9.05 0.64 21.46
N PRO A 37 -8.16 1.60 21.76
CA PRO A 37 -6.86 1.32 22.39
C PRO A 37 -6.94 0.83 23.84
N ASP A 38 -8.10 0.94 24.47
CA ASP A 38 -8.44 0.53 25.84
C ASP A 38 -9.25 -0.77 25.91
N ALA A 39 -9.49 -1.44 24.77
CA ALA A 39 -10.14 -2.74 24.74
C ALA A 39 -9.35 -3.80 25.56
N PRO A 40 -10.02 -4.79 26.19
CA PRO A 40 -9.38 -5.79 27.05
C PRO A 40 -8.20 -6.56 26.41
N ASP A 41 -8.21 -6.78 25.08
CA ASP A 41 -7.11 -7.42 24.31
C ASP A 41 -6.48 -6.47 23.26
N ALA A 42 -6.49 -5.15 23.50
CA ALA A 42 -6.00 -4.18 22.51
C ALA A 42 -4.53 -4.42 22.09
N ALA A 43 -3.67 -4.79 23.05
CA ALA A 43 -2.26 -5.06 22.78
C ALA A 43 -2.05 -6.38 22.01
N GLY A 44 -2.75 -7.45 22.37
CA GLY A 44 -2.66 -8.74 21.68
C GLY A 44 -3.22 -8.68 20.27
N ALA A 45 -4.36 -8.01 20.08
CA ALA A 45 -4.94 -7.74 18.77
C ALA A 45 -3.96 -6.96 17.88
N ALA A 46 -3.37 -5.88 18.39
CA ALA A 46 -2.37 -5.12 17.66
C ALA A 46 -1.12 -5.93 17.29
N ALA A 47 -0.67 -6.83 18.17
CA ALA A 47 0.47 -7.72 17.89
C ALA A 47 0.15 -8.72 16.76
N ARG A 48 -1.05 -9.32 16.75
CA ARG A 48 -1.52 -10.21 15.68
C ARG A 48 -1.61 -9.46 14.35
N THR A 49 -2.23 -8.28 14.36
CA THR A 49 -2.36 -7.44 13.15
C THR A 49 -0.99 -6.97 12.65
N LEU A 50 -0.04 -6.65 13.53
CA LEU A 50 1.34 -6.30 13.16
C LEU A 50 2.05 -7.47 12.45
N ARG A 51 1.86 -8.70 12.91
CA ARG A 51 2.45 -9.89 12.27
C ARG A 51 1.91 -10.07 10.86
N TRP A 52 0.59 -10.00 10.68
CA TRP A 52 -0.03 -10.07 9.35
C TRP A 52 0.41 -8.92 8.44
N HIS A 53 0.46 -7.69 8.97
CA HIS A 53 0.92 -6.52 8.23
C HIS A 53 2.35 -6.71 7.68
N ARG A 54 3.25 -7.30 8.48
CA ARG A 54 4.63 -7.61 8.08
C ARG A 54 4.73 -8.76 7.09
N VAL A 55 3.89 -9.77 7.20
CA VAL A 55 3.94 -10.98 6.35
C VAL A 55 3.23 -10.77 5.01
N LEU A 56 2.22 -9.91 4.95
CA LEU A 56 1.41 -9.71 3.75
C LEU A 56 1.60 -8.34 3.11
N ALA A 57 1.28 -7.26 3.84
CA ALA A 57 1.25 -5.92 3.27
C ALA A 57 2.67 -5.39 2.95
N THR A 58 3.66 -5.67 3.81
CA THR A 58 5.04 -5.24 3.59
C THR A 58 5.67 -5.87 2.33
N PRO A 59 5.66 -7.20 2.12
CA PRO A 59 6.21 -7.77 0.89
C PRO A 59 5.40 -7.37 -0.34
N ALA A 60 4.07 -7.23 -0.25
CA ALA A 60 3.25 -6.73 -1.36
C ALA A 60 3.65 -5.30 -1.76
N MET A 61 3.92 -4.41 -0.80
CA MET A 61 4.43 -3.06 -1.07
C MET A 61 5.79 -3.11 -1.78
N ILE A 62 6.72 -3.94 -1.29
CA ILE A 62 8.07 -4.07 -1.86
C ILE A 62 7.97 -4.58 -3.32
N LEU A 63 7.16 -5.61 -3.56
CA LEU A 63 6.93 -6.14 -4.91
C LEU A 63 6.27 -5.11 -5.82
N THR A 64 5.33 -4.31 -5.30
CA THR A 64 4.71 -3.21 -6.05
C THR A 64 5.76 -2.22 -6.55
N TRP A 65 6.71 -1.84 -5.70
CA TRP A 65 7.82 -0.95 -6.08
C TRP A 65 8.77 -1.58 -7.09
N ILE A 66 9.28 -2.79 -6.81
CA ILE A 66 10.24 -3.47 -7.68
C ILE A 66 9.65 -3.68 -9.07
N LEU A 67 8.45 -4.25 -9.14
CA LEU A 67 7.79 -4.54 -10.42
C LEU A 67 7.33 -3.26 -11.12
N GLY A 68 6.93 -2.23 -10.37
CA GLY A 68 6.54 -0.93 -10.92
C GLY A 68 7.70 -0.22 -11.59
N ILE A 69 8.88 -0.22 -10.95
CA ILE A 69 10.12 0.31 -11.54
C ILE A 69 10.52 -0.50 -12.77
N ALA A 70 10.45 -1.84 -12.70
CA ALA A 70 10.73 -2.70 -13.84
C ALA A 70 9.83 -2.38 -15.06
N LEU A 71 8.52 -2.18 -14.84
CA LEU A 71 7.59 -1.78 -15.89
C LEU A 71 7.86 -0.39 -16.43
N ALA A 72 8.23 0.58 -15.57
CA ALA A 72 8.56 1.93 -16.01
C ALA A 72 9.80 1.94 -16.93
N VAL A 73 10.79 1.11 -16.63
CA VAL A 73 11.98 0.93 -17.49
C VAL A 73 11.61 0.21 -18.79
N GLN A 74 10.89 -0.91 -18.72
CA GLN A 74 10.47 -1.69 -19.90
C GLN A 74 9.56 -0.90 -20.85
N GLY A 75 8.72 -0.02 -20.30
CA GLY A 75 7.80 0.84 -21.05
C GLY A 75 8.39 2.18 -21.48
N HIS A 76 9.63 2.49 -21.10
CA HIS A 76 10.27 3.80 -21.35
C HIS A 76 9.50 5.01 -20.79
N TRP A 77 8.78 4.84 -19.66
CA TRP A 77 7.90 5.88 -19.08
C TRP A 77 8.57 6.77 -18.03
N LEU A 78 9.89 6.64 -17.80
CA LEU A 78 10.59 7.38 -16.74
C LEU A 78 10.54 8.91 -16.91
N GLY A 79 10.31 9.39 -18.13
CA GLY A 79 10.14 10.83 -18.43
C GLY A 79 8.69 11.30 -18.38
N ASP A 80 7.71 10.40 -18.30
CA ASP A 80 6.30 10.75 -18.42
C ASP A 80 5.78 11.37 -17.13
N GLY A 81 5.07 12.50 -17.21
CA GLY A 81 4.63 13.16 -15.99
C GLY A 81 3.53 12.38 -15.27
N TRP A 82 2.64 11.66 -15.97
CA TRP A 82 1.63 10.81 -15.33
C TRP A 82 2.26 9.76 -14.40
N LEU A 83 3.46 9.27 -14.75
CA LEU A 83 4.20 8.32 -13.92
C LEU A 83 4.69 8.99 -12.63
N HIS A 84 5.21 10.22 -12.72
CA HIS A 84 5.64 10.99 -11.56
C HIS A 84 4.47 11.26 -10.60
N GLY A 85 3.31 11.66 -11.13
CA GLY A 85 2.08 11.81 -10.35
C GLY A 85 1.65 10.50 -9.67
N LYS A 86 1.72 9.37 -10.40
CA LYS A 86 1.41 8.04 -9.85
C LYS A 86 2.39 7.67 -8.73
N LEU A 87 3.68 7.92 -8.92
CA LEU A 87 4.72 7.63 -7.94
C LEU A 87 4.53 8.44 -6.66
N ALA A 88 4.17 9.72 -6.75
CA ALA A 88 3.85 10.53 -5.57
C ALA A 88 2.71 9.92 -4.74
N LEU A 89 1.67 9.39 -5.39
CA LEU A 89 0.56 8.69 -4.71
C LEU A 89 1.01 7.35 -4.12
N VAL A 90 1.85 6.59 -4.81
CA VAL A 90 2.41 5.33 -4.26
C VAL A 90 3.28 5.62 -3.03
N VAL A 91 4.09 6.69 -3.04
CA VAL A 91 4.84 7.15 -1.86
C VAL A 91 3.92 7.51 -0.70
N LEU A 92 2.81 8.22 -0.97
CA LEU A 92 1.79 8.52 0.05
C LEU A 92 1.22 7.24 0.67
N LEU A 93 0.86 6.24 -0.15
CA LEU A 93 0.37 4.95 0.34
C LEU A 93 1.43 4.20 1.16
N SER A 94 2.71 4.24 0.74
CA SER A 94 3.83 3.69 1.50
C SER A 94 4.05 4.40 2.84
N ALA A 95 3.84 5.73 2.90
CA ALA A 95 3.90 6.49 4.15
C ALA A 95 2.76 6.06 5.11
N ILE A 96 1.54 5.89 4.60
CA ILE A 96 0.40 5.37 5.37
C ILE A 96 0.71 3.96 5.93
N HIS A 97 1.31 3.08 5.13
CA HIS A 97 1.79 1.76 5.59
C HIS A 97 2.79 1.88 6.76
N GLY A 98 3.77 2.79 6.65
CA GLY A 98 4.75 3.05 7.71
C GLY A 98 4.11 3.56 9.01
N ILE A 99 3.15 4.48 8.91
CA ILE A 99 2.40 5.02 10.06
C ILE A 99 1.58 3.91 10.74
N GLN A 100 0.92 3.04 9.98
CA GLN A 100 0.20 1.90 10.53
C GLN A 100 1.13 0.94 11.28
N ALA A 101 2.28 0.59 10.68
CA ALA A 101 3.27 -0.24 11.33
C ALA A 101 3.76 0.38 12.66
N ARG A 102 3.97 1.70 12.70
CA ARG A 102 4.34 2.43 13.93
C ARG A 102 3.22 2.38 14.96
N THR A 103 1.98 2.61 14.55
CA THR A 103 0.80 2.63 15.43
C THR A 103 0.56 1.26 16.05
N LEU A 104 0.61 0.20 15.25
CA LEU A 104 0.51 -1.18 15.71
C LEU A 104 1.63 -1.55 16.70
N ARG A 105 2.89 -1.16 16.43
CA ARG A 105 4.00 -1.36 17.38
C ARG A 105 3.78 -0.64 18.71
N ARG A 106 3.17 0.55 18.70
CA ARG A 106 2.86 1.28 19.95
C ARG A 106 1.74 0.58 20.72
N ARG A 107 0.65 0.20 20.05
CA ARG A 107 -0.47 -0.54 20.68
C ARG A 107 -0.07 -1.90 21.21
N ALA A 108 0.73 -2.66 20.47
CA ALA A 108 1.26 -3.95 20.91
C ALA A 108 2.15 -3.85 22.17
N ALA A 109 2.72 -2.66 22.41
CA ALA A 109 3.47 -2.34 23.63
C ALA A 109 2.60 -1.71 24.73
N GLY A 110 1.26 -1.83 24.65
CA GLY A 110 0.32 -1.26 25.61
C GLY A 110 0.19 0.27 25.58
N ARG A 111 0.73 0.94 24.55
CA ARG A 111 0.70 2.40 24.45
C ARG A 111 -0.51 2.89 23.66
N HIS A 112 -1.13 3.97 24.15
CA HIS A 112 -2.21 4.64 23.45
C HIS A 112 -1.72 5.23 22.11
N ALA A 113 -2.31 4.75 21.01
CA ALA A 113 -2.04 5.19 19.65
C ALA A 113 -3.30 4.99 18.81
N ALA A 114 -3.56 5.88 17.85
CA ALA A 114 -4.74 5.82 17.01
C ALA A 114 -4.38 6.14 15.55
N MET A 115 -5.22 5.65 14.63
CA MET A 115 -5.17 5.99 13.22
C MET A 115 -6.24 7.04 12.90
N TRP A 116 -5.99 7.91 11.92
CA TRP A 116 -6.99 8.87 11.49
C TRP A 116 -8.19 8.17 10.83
N ARG A 117 -9.41 8.53 11.24
CA ARG A 117 -10.65 7.92 10.74
C ARG A 117 -10.83 8.05 9.23
N ILE A 118 -10.25 9.10 8.63
CA ILE A 118 -10.32 9.36 7.18
C ILE A 118 -9.35 8.51 6.35
N THR A 119 -8.45 7.73 6.98
CA THR A 119 -7.41 7.00 6.24
C THR A 119 -7.96 6.07 5.16
N PRO A 120 -9.03 5.27 5.38
CA PRO A 120 -9.58 4.43 4.31
C PRO A 120 -10.07 5.25 3.10
N LEU A 121 -10.64 6.43 3.36
CA LEU A 121 -11.06 7.35 2.29
C LEU A 121 -9.84 7.89 1.53
N VAL A 122 -8.77 8.29 2.22
CA VAL A 122 -7.52 8.74 1.58
C VAL A 122 -6.93 7.64 0.70
N VAL A 123 -6.91 6.39 1.17
CA VAL A 123 -6.45 5.24 0.38
C VAL A 123 -7.32 5.04 -0.86
N ALA A 124 -8.64 5.07 -0.72
CA ALA A 124 -9.56 4.93 -1.85
C ALA A 124 -9.38 6.04 -2.90
N MET A 125 -9.27 7.29 -2.46
CA MET A 125 -9.05 8.44 -3.36
C MET A 125 -7.69 8.35 -4.07
N ALA A 126 -6.64 7.92 -3.38
CA ALA A 126 -5.33 7.69 -3.99
C ALA A 126 -5.40 6.59 -5.07
N VAL A 127 -6.15 5.51 -4.84
CA VAL A 127 -6.35 4.44 -5.83
C VAL A 127 -7.09 4.98 -7.06
N ILE A 128 -8.17 5.74 -6.88
CA ILE A 128 -8.91 6.37 -7.99
C ILE A 128 -7.98 7.26 -8.82
N ALA A 129 -7.19 8.11 -8.17
CA ALA A 129 -6.23 8.98 -8.85
C ALA A 129 -5.12 8.19 -9.57
N ILE A 130 -4.58 7.12 -8.96
CA ILE A 130 -3.61 6.21 -9.60
C ILE A 130 -4.20 5.58 -10.87
N LEU A 131 -5.45 5.12 -10.81
CA LEU A 131 -6.14 4.53 -11.95
C LEU A 131 -6.41 5.56 -13.05
N ALA A 132 -6.85 6.76 -12.69
CA ALA A 132 -7.03 7.85 -13.66
C ALA A 132 -5.72 8.20 -14.38
N LEU A 133 -4.60 8.32 -13.64
CA LEU A 133 -3.29 8.62 -14.23
C LEU A 133 -2.80 7.54 -15.19
N VAL A 134 -2.93 6.26 -14.84
CA VAL A 134 -2.41 5.17 -15.68
C VAL A 134 -3.31 4.88 -16.90
N VAL A 135 -4.62 5.16 -16.82
CA VAL A 135 -5.57 4.96 -17.91
C VAL A 135 -5.58 6.14 -18.88
N VAL A 136 -5.68 7.36 -18.35
CA VAL A 136 -5.81 8.58 -19.17
C VAL A 136 -4.45 9.04 -19.71
N LYS A 137 -3.36 8.85 -18.94
CA LYS A 137 -2.00 9.33 -19.25
C LYS A 137 -1.99 10.78 -19.77
N PRO A 138 -2.48 11.74 -18.96
CA PRO A 138 -2.81 13.08 -19.46
C PRO A 138 -1.59 13.96 -19.84
N PHE A 139 -0.37 13.59 -19.42
CA PHE A 139 0.86 14.36 -19.63
C PHE A 139 2.10 13.49 -19.39
#